data_AF-A0A7U2IAH4-F1
#
_entry.id   AF-A0A7U2IAH4-F1
#
_cell.length_a   1.000
_cell.length_b   1.000
_cell.length_c   1.000
_cell.angle_alpha   90.00
_cell.angle_beta   90.00
_cell.angle_gamma   90.00
#
_symmetry.space_group_name_H-M   'P 1'
#
loop_
_entity.id
_entity.type
_entity.pdbx_description
1 polymer ?
#
loop_
_entity_poly.entity_id
_entity_poly.type
_entity_poly.pdbx_seq_one_letter_code
_entity_poly.pdbx_strand_id
1 'polypeptide(L)'
;MRLTTMITTLFLAIQSAYTFPTGETLVTINLFGRSRTCGGAPTTLNLVAGVCYSIAGNNSLRVIEHKAGLFYNSLHVYPSAKCNVAWTLQPLQDNCSDVSAYESIMVVT
;
A
#
# COMPACT_ATOMS: atom_id res chain seq x y z
N MET A 1 -24.55 -4.38 53.59
CA MET A 1 -23.62 -4.69 52.49
C MET A 1 -24.41 -5.41 51.40
N ARG A 2 -24.68 -4.76 50.26
CA ARG A 2 -25.43 -5.34 49.13
C ARG A 2 -24.45 -5.79 48.05
N LEU A 3 -24.66 -7.03 47.61
CA LEU A 3 -23.82 -7.83 46.74
C LEU A 3 -23.86 -7.33 45.30
N THR A 4 -22.67 -7.30 44.70
CA THR A 4 -22.29 -6.93 43.34
C THR A 4 -22.90 -7.85 42.28
N THR A 5 -23.35 -7.30 41.15
CA THR A 5 -23.42 -8.06 39.88
C THR A 5 -23.16 -7.09 38.73
N MET A 6 -21.89 -6.97 38.31
CA MET A 6 -21.51 -6.32 37.07
C MET A 6 -21.57 -7.36 35.95
N ILE A 7 -22.48 -7.18 35.00
CA ILE A 7 -22.55 -7.95 33.75
C ILE A 7 -21.50 -7.35 32.81
N THR A 8 -20.36 -8.03 32.67
CA THR A 8 -19.37 -7.75 31.63
C THR A 8 -19.88 -8.33 30.31
N THR A 9 -20.48 -7.49 29.47
CA THR A 9 -20.79 -7.83 28.08
C THR A 9 -19.49 -7.88 27.27
N LEU A 10 -19.02 -9.10 26.99
CA LEU A 10 -17.91 -9.36 26.08
C LEU A 10 -18.36 -9.06 24.64
N PHE A 11 -17.98 -7.92 24.10
CA PHE A 11 -18.13 -7.61 22.67
C PHE A 11 -17.21 -8.56 21.87
N LEU A 12 -17.78 -9.57 21.21
CA LEU A 12 -17.07 -10.31 20.16
C LEU A 12 -16.92 -9.36 18.95
N ALA A 13 -15.76 -8.73 18.83
CA ALA A 13 -15.35 -8.12 17.57
C ALA A 13 -15.06 -9.25 16.57
N ILE A 14 -16.02 -9.54 15.69
CA ILE A 14 -15.79 -10.39 14.53
C ILE A 14 -14.84 -9.61 13.63
N GLN A 15 -13.54 -9.89 13.73
CA GLN A 15 -12.55 -9.42 12.76
C GLN A 15 -12.82 -10.17 11.47
N SER A 16 -13.62 -9.57 10.59
CA SER A 16 -13.75 -10.04 9.22
C SER A 16 -12.37 -9.97 8.56
N ALA A 17 -11.73 -11.12 8.39
CA ALA A 17 -10.52 -11.22 7.59
C ALA A 17 -10.88 -10.84 6.14
N TYR A 18 -10.44 -9.67 5.69
CA TYR A 18 -10.60 -9.27 4.30
C TYR A 18 -9.75 -10.20 3.44
N THR A 19 -10.40 -11.00 2.61
CA THR A 19 -9.73 -11.86 1.64
C THR A 19 -9.88 -11.23 0.27
N PHE A 20 -8.76 -10.85 -0.36
CA PHE A 20 -8.79 -10.28 -1.70
C PHE A 20 -8.70 -11.42 -2.75
N PRO A 21 -9.57 -11.42 -3.78
CA PRO A 21 -9.42 -12.28 -4.95
C PRO A 21 -8.02 -12.18 -5.57
N THR A 22 -7.47 -13.32 -5.97
CA THR A 22 -6.19 -13.36 -6.70
C THR A 22 -6.30 -12.62 -8.03
N GLY A 23 -5.33 -11.75 -8.31
CA GLY A 23 -5.28 -10.99 -9.57
C GLY A 23 -6.17 -9.74 -9.60
N GLU A 24 -6.88 -9.42 -8.52
CA GLU A 24 -7.58 -8.14 -8.40
C GLU A 24 -6.56 -7.00 -8.26
N THR A 25 -6.81 -5.88 -8.96
CA THR A 25 -6.08 -4.64 -8.75
C THR A 25 -6.43 -4.08 -7.37
N LEU A 26 -5.41 -3.93 -6.53
CA LEU A 26 -5.56 -3.46 -5.15
C LEU A 26 -5.11 -2.01 -4.98
N VAL A 27 -4.11 -1.58 -5.74
CA VAL A 27 -3.61 -0.20 -5.69
C VAL A 27 -3.34 0.28 -7.11
N THR A 28 -3.78 1.49 -7.44
CA THR A 28 -3.44 2.18 -8.67
C THR A 28 -2.52 3.34 -8.33
N ILE A 29 -1.37 3.40 -9.02
CA ILE A 29 -0.36 4.44 -8.81
C ILE A 29 -0.06 5.19 -10.11
N ASN A 30 0.37 6.43 -9.96
CA ASN A 30 0.99 7.23 -11.01
C ASN A 30 2.47 7.42 -10.69
N LEU A 31 3.32 7.17 -11.68
CA LEU A 31 4.77 7.33 -11.62
C LEU A 31 5.23 8.50 -12.48
N PHE A 32 6.20 9.26 -11.98
CA PHE A 32 6.72 10.45 -12.64
C PHE A 32 8.25 10.38 -12.77
N GLY A 33 8.73 10.23 -14.00
CA GLY A 33 10.16 10.10 -14.32
C GLY A 33 10.99 11.35 -14.06
N ARG A 34 10.47 12.54 -14.33
CA ARG A 34 11.26 13.80 -14.30
C ARG A 34 10.89 14.77 -13.17
N SER A 35 9.82 14.48 -12.44
CA SER A 35 9.30 15.36 -11.40
C SER A 35 9.44 14.71 -10.04
N ARG A 36 9.84 15.49 -9.04
CA ARG A 36 9.77 15.12 -7.62
C ARG A 36 8.46 15.58 -6.96
N THR A 37 7.61 16.30 -7.70
CA THR A 37 6.38 16.93 -7.20
C THR A 37 5.13 16.33 -7.83
N CYS A 38 5.24 15.16 -8.48
CA CYS A 38 4.14 14.51 -9.19
C CYS A 38 3.48 15.42 -10.24
N GLY A 39 4.30 16.27 -10.86
CA GLY A 39 3.90 17.14 -11.97
C GLY A 39 4.24 16.52 -13.32
N GLY A 40 3.44 16.85 -14.34
CA GLY A 40 3.61 16.37 -15.71
C GLY A 40 2.81 15.10 -16.01
N ALA A 41 3.13 14.45 -17.14
CA ALA A 41 2.44 13.25 -17.59
C ALA A 41 2.92 12.02 -16.80
N PRO A 42 2.03 11.32 -16.07
CA PRO A 42 2.40 10.11 -15.34
C PRO A 42 2.38 8.86 -16.23
N THR A 43 3.07 7.82 -15.77
CA THR A 43 2.78 6.43 -16.17
C THR A 43 1.91 5.78 -15.09
N THR A 44 0.75 5.26 -15.46
CA THR A 44 -0.16 4.60 -14.51
C THR A 44 0.14 3.10 -14.42
N LEU A 45 0.19 2.57 -13.20
CA LEU A 45 0.32 1.13 -12.94
C LEU A 45 -0.79 0.64 -12.01
N ASN A 46 -1.33 -0.52 -12.35
CA ASN A 46 -2.30 -1.27 -11.54
C ASN A 46 -1.57 -2.40 -10.84
N LEU A 47 -1.54 -2.37 -9.51
CA LEU A 47 -0.79 -3.31 -8.69
C LEU A 47 -1.72 -4.36 -8.10
N VAL A 48 -1.36 -5.62 -8.27
CA VAL A 48 -2.02 -6.76 -7.61
C VAL A 48 -1.15 -7.30 -6.48
N ALA A 49 -1.73 -8.03 -5.53
CA ALA A 49 -1.00 -8.60 -4.40
C ALA A 49 0.12 -9.57 -4.87
N GLY A 50 1.29 -9.47 -4.23
CA GLY A 50 2.39 -10.41 -4.40
C GLY A 50 3.18 -10.31 -5.71
N VAL A 51 2.86 -9.35 -6.59
CA VAL A 51 3.62 -9.11 -7.83
C VAL A 51 4.59 -7.97 -7.64
N CYS A 52 5.85 -8.19 -8.02
CA CYS A 52 6.90 -7.18 -8.00
C CYS A 52 6.90 -6.40 -9.31
N TYR A 53 6.65 -5.08 -9.23
CA TYR A 53 6.63 -4.19 -10.38
C TYR A 53 7.87 -3.29 -10.38
N SER A 54 8.50 -3.13 -11.54
CA SER A 54 9.61 -2.18 -11.70
C SER A 54 9.10 -0.74 -11.70
N ILE A 55 9.72 0.10 -10.89
CA ILE A 55 9.53 1.56 -10.87
C ILE A 55 10.84 2.32 -11.09
N ALA A 56 11.93 1.61 -11.41
CA ALA A 56 13.24 2.19 -11.66
C ALA A 56 13.18 3.35 -12.67
N GLY A 57 13.94 4.41 -12.38
CA GLY A 57 13.99 5.63 -13.20
C GLY A 57 12.83 6.61 -12.94
N ASN A 58 11.96 6.34 -11.96
CA ASN A 58 10.95 7.29 -11.51
C ASN A 58 11.42 8.07 -10.28
N ASN A 59 11.12 9.36 -10.26
CA ASN A 59 11.50 10.26 -9.18
C ASN A 59 10.39 10.44 -8.14
N SER A 60 9.13 10.38 -8.56
CA SER A 60 8.01 10.46 -7.64
C SER A 60 6.85 9.54 -8.01
N LEU A 61 6.03 9.25 -7.01
CA LEU A 61 4.86 8.39 -7.07
C LEU A 61 3.68 9.06 -6.39
N ARG A 62 2.47 8.87 -6.94
CA ARG A 62 1.21 9.19 -6.27
C ARG A 62 0.30 7.97 -6.31
N VAL A 63 -0.18 7.53 -5.15
CA VAL A 63 -1.30 6.58 -5.09
C VAL A 63 -2.58 7.35 -5.44
N ILE A 64 -3.30 6.89 -6.46
CA ILE A 64 -4.53 7.56 -6.92
C ILE A 64 -5.80 6.80 -6.56
N GLU A 65 -5.69 5.49 -6.33
CA GLU A 65 -6.78 4.64 -5.89
C GLU A 65 -6.21 3.46 -5.11
N HIS A 66 -6.94 3.00 -4.09
CA HIS A 66 -6.63 1.75 -3.41
C HIS A 66 -7.93 1.08 -2.94
N LYS A 67 -7.91 -0.25 -2.84
CA LYS A 67 -9.04 -1.04 -2.37
C LYS A 67 -9.31 -0.75 -0.88
N ALA A 68 -10.58 -0.64 -0.52
CA ALA A 68 -10.99 -0.57 0.87
C ALA A 68 -10.63 -1.86 1.62
N GLY A 69 -10.19 -1.72 2.87
CA GLY A 69 -9.77 -2.87 3.70
C GLY A 69 -8.28 -3.23 3.59
N LEU A 70 -7.52 -2.61 2.67
CA LEU A 70 -6.05 -2.72 2.69
C LEU A 70 -5.48 -2.14 3.98
N PHE A 71 -4.49 -2.82 4.56
CA PHE A 71 -3.78 -2.32 5.72
C PHE A 71 -2.90 -1.12 5.33
N TYR A 72 -2.67 -0.23 6.29
CA TYR A 72 -1.86 0.98 6.06
C TYR A 72 -0.44 0.66 5.56
N ASN A 73 0.08 -0.53 5.90
CA ASN A 73 1.39 -1.01 5.52
C ASN A 73 1.39 -1.96 4.32
N SER A 74 0.30 -2.04 3.56
CA SER A 74 0.18 -2.99 2.44
C SER A 74 0.95 -2.61 1.19
N LEU A 75 1.62 -1.47 1.12
CA LEU A 75 2.36 -1.04 -0.07
C LEU A 75 3.83 -0.79 0.28
N HIS A 76 4.70 -1.57 -0.35
CA HIS A 76 6.12 -1.60 -0.07
C HIS A 76 6.91 -1.15 -1.30
N VAL A 77 7.90 -0.27 -1.10
CA VAL A 77 8.92 0.07 -2.09
C VAL A 77 10.27 -0.53 -1.70
N TYR A 78 11.06 -0.92 -2.70
CA TYR A 78 12.32 -1.64 -2.52
C TYR A 78 13.46 -0.97 -3.28
N PRO A 79 14.67 -0.88 -2.71
CA PRO A 79 15.85 -0.35 -3.39
C PRO A 79 16.48 -1.32 -4.40
N SER A 80 15.79 -2.43 -4.72
CA SER A 80 16.25 -3.48 -5.63
C SER A 80 15.11 -3.89 -6.54
N ALA A 81 15.41 -4.16 -7.81
CA ALA A 81 14.44 -4.56 -8.83
C ALA A 81 13.63 -5.84 -8.55
N LYS A 82 13.96 -6.62 -7.49
CA LYS A 82 13.38 -7.96 -7.27
C LYS A 82 12.47 -8.11 -6.05
N CYS A 83 12.16 -7.03 -5.33
CA CYS A 83 11.31 -7.08 -4.12
C CYS A 83 11.75 -8.14 -3.07
N ASN A 84 13.05 -8.44 -2.99
CA ASN A 84 13.60 -9.54 -2.20
C ASN A 84 14.62 -9.07 -1.15
N VAL A 85 14.54 -7.78 -0.80
CA VAL A 85 15.40 -7.11 0.19
C VAL A 85 14.52 -6.33 1.17
N ALA A 86 15.14 -5.68 2.15
CA ALA A 86 14.43 -4.79 3.06
C ALA A 86 13.65 -3.71 2.29
N TRP A 87 12.44 -3.42 2.76
CA TRP A 87 11.50 -2.50 2.14
C TRP A 87 11.31 -1.24 2.98
N THR A 88 10.73 -0.22 2.36
CA THR A 88 10.19 0.96 3.04
C THR A 88 8.69 1.07 2.76
N LEU A 89 7.96 1.53 3.77
CA LEU A 89 6.52 1.76 3.66
C LEU A 89 6.25 2.90 2.67
N GLN A 90 5.42 2.62 1.66
CA GLN A 90 4.82 3.63 0.81
C GLN A 90 3.38 3.91 1.28
N PRO A 91 3.05 5.11 1.76
CA PRO A 91 1.71 5.42 2.21
C PRO A 91 0.66 5.29 1.10
N LEU A 92 -0.54 4.82 1.47
CA LEU A 92 -1.69 4.70 0.56
C LEU A 92 -2.41 6.03 0.28
N GLN A 93 -2.15 7.07 1.08
CA GLN A 93 -2.88 8.34 1.07
C GLN A 93 -1.96 9.58 1.01
N ASP A 94 -0.84 9.49 0.31
CA ASP A 94 0.08 10.63 0.15
C ASP A 94 -0.17 11.40 -1.16
N ASN A 95 -0.01 12.72 -1.10
CA ASN A 95 -0.18 13.62 -2.24
C ASN A 95 0.96 13.45 -3.25
N CYS A 96 2.19 13.15 -2.83
CA CYS A 96 3.31 12.82 -3.71
C CYS A 96 4.50 12.32 -2.90
N SER A 97 4.97 11.10 -3.18
CA SER A 97 6.10 10.50 -2.48
C SER A 97 7.34 10.49 -3.38
N ASP A 98 8.51 10.85 -2.83
CA ASP A 98 9.79 10.68 -3.51
C ASP A 98 10.17 9.18 -3.52
N VAL A 99 10.35 8.64 -4.71
CA VAL A 99 10.74 7.23 -4.92
C VAL A 99 12.05 7.08 -5.70
N SER A 100 12.82 8.16 -5.82
CA SER A 100 14.06 8.20 -6.62
C SER A 100 15.14 7.22 -6.16
N ALA A 101 15.05 6.71 -4.93
CA ALA A 101 15.97 5.71 -4.37
C ALA A 101 15.48 4.25 -4.52
N TYR A 102 14.31 4.03 -5.14
CA TYR A 102 13.69 2.71 -5.22
C TYR A 102 13.58 2.22 -6.67
N GLU A 103 13.66 0.90 -6.82
CA GLU A 103 13.64 0.23 -8.11
C GLU A 103 12.38 -0.59 -8.33
N SER A 104 11.70 -1.02 -7.27
CA SER A 104 10.47 -1.80 -7.39
C SER A 104 9.44 -1.52 -6.29
N ILE A 105 8.21 -1.96 -6.55
CA ILE A 105 7.06 -1.82 -5.65
C ILE A 105 6.22 -3.10 -5.65
N MET A 106 5.60 -3.42 -4.51
CA MET A 106 4.69 -4.57 -4.37
C MET A 106 3.60 -4.29 -3.34
N VAL A 107 2.40 -4.80 -3.62
CA VAL A 107 1.30 -4.84 -2.65
C VAL A 107 1.39 -6.14 -1.84
N VAL A 108 1.27 -6.03 -0.52
CA VAL A 108 1.29 -7.13 0.45
C VAL A 108 0.02 -7.07 1.29
N THR A 109 -0.74 -8.16 1.34
CA THR A 109 -2.05 -8.25 2.01
C THR A 109 -2.02 -9.24 3.17
#